data_AF-A0A8H4V002-F1
#
_entry.id   AF-A0A8H4V002-F1
#
_cell.length_a   1.000
_cell.length_b   1.000
_cell.length_c   1.000
_cell.angle_alpha   90.00
_cell.angle_beta   90.00
_cell.angle_gamma   90.00
#
_symmetry.space_group_name_H-M   'P 1'
#
loop_
_entity.id
_entity.type
_entity.pdbx_description
1 polymer ?
#
loop_
_entity_poly.entity_id
_entity_poly.type
_entity_poly.pdbx_seq_one_letter_code
_entity_poly.pdbx_strand_id
1 'polypeptide(L)'
;TMRDQIQGLNERLGGKWTVNSHDVVVEFYVRDLAAVEGIINNPDFQKLKSEEAPWIDAERVPIGASLGWVEVYLEHGKVVHVTEDEKPAYGKLDVV
;
A
#
# COMPACT_ATOMS: atom_id res chain seq x y z
N THR A 1 -1.65 -4.94 22.99
CA THR A 1 -2.32 -4.55 21.73
C THR A 1 -1.82 -5.42 20.58
N MET A 2 -2.46 -5.44 19.41
CA MET A 2 -1.96 -6.19 18.23
C MET A 2 -0.51 -5.79 17.88
N ARG A 3 -0.18 -4.51 18.07
CA ARG A 3 1.18 -3.97 17.91
C ARG A 3 2.20 -4.65 18.81
N ASP A 4 1.91 -4.77 20.10
CA ASP A 4 2.83 -5.40 21.08
C ASP A 4 3.06 -6.87 20.75
N GLN A 5 2.03 -7.55 20.23
CA GLN A 5 2.12 -8.95 19.80
C GLN A 5 3.02 -9.10 18.55
N ILE A 6 2.91 -8.18 17.58
CA ILE A 6 3.76 -8.16 16.38
C ILE A 6 5.20 -7.81 16.75
N GLN A 7 5.42 -6.86 17.67
CA GLN A 7 6.74 -6.50 18.17
C GLN A 7 7.42 -7.70 18.87
N GLY A 8 6.70 -8.39 19.76
CA GLY A 8 7.22 -9.60 20.41
C GLY A 8 7.48 -10.75 19.43
N LEU A 9 6.68 -10.88 18.37
CA LEU A 9 6.94 -11.84 17.30
C LEU A 9 8.22 -11.49 16.52
N ASN A 10 8.40 -10.21 16.16
CA ASN A 10 9.59 -9.75 15.44
C ASN A 10 10.87 -10.02 16.24
N GLU A 11 10.87 -9.69 17.54
CA GLU A 11 11.99 -9.97 18.45
C GLU A 11 12.33 -11.47 18.48
N ARG A 12 11.31 -12.33 18.57
CA ARG A 12 11.49 -13.80 18.54
C ARG A 12 12.03 -14.31 17.20
N LEU A 13 11.75 -13.63 16.09
CA LEU A 13 12.21 -13.99 14.75
C LEU A 13 13.54 -13.31 14.36
N GLY A 14 14.26 -12.73 15.32
CA GLY A 14 15.59 -12.15 15.10
C GLY A 14 15.58 -10.66 14.75
N GLY A 15 14.46 -9.96 14.99
CA GLY A 15 14.38 -8.50 15.03
C GLY A 15 14.62 -7.80 13.70
N LYS A 16 14.42 -8.49 12.57
CA LYS A 16 14.72 -7.95 11.24
C LYS A 16 13.58 -7.17 10.61
N TRP A 17 12.37 -7.24 11.16
CA TRP A 17 11.22 -6.53 10.59
C TRP A 17 11.18 -5.10 11.13
N THR A 18 10.91 -4.14 10.25
CA THR A 18 10.56 -2.78 10.67
C THR A 18 9.04 -2.73 10.82
N VAL A 19 8.58 -2.60 12.06
CA VAL A 19 7.15 -2.41 12.34
C VAL A 19 6.88 -0.91 12.31
N ASN A 20 6.33 -0.45 11.18
CA ASN A 20 6.03 0.96 11.03
C ASN A 20 4.87 1.40 11.94
N SER A 21 4.90 2.68 12.30
CA SER A 21 4.04 3.29 13.31
C SER A 21 3.21 4.41 12.69
N HIS A 22 2.24 4.03 11.87
CA HIS A 22 1.33 4.94 11.19
C HIS A 22 -0.10 4.39 11.29
N ASP A 23 -1.06 5.29 11.45
CA ASP A 23 -2.48 4.96 11.61
C ASP A 23 -3.12 4.60 10.27
N VAL A 24 -2.60 5.13 9.17
CA VAL A 24 -3.04 4.90 7.79
C VAL A 24 -1.82 4.81 6.87
N VAL A 25 -1.91 3.94 5.86
CA VAL A 25 -0.95 3.83 4.75
C VAL A 25 -1.71 3.88 3.43
N VAL A 26 -1.19 4.64 2.47
CA VAL A 26 -1.70 4.70 1.10
C VAL A 26 -0.59 4.18 0.16
N GLU A 27 -0.91 3.17 -0.63
CA GLU A 27 0.03 2.54 -1.57
C GLU A 27 -0.47 2.66 -3.01
N PHE A 28 0.43 2.98 -3.93
CA PHE A 28 0.15 3.04 -5.36
C PHE A 28 0.96 1.97 -6.09
N TYR A 29 0.25 1.09 -6.81
CA TYR A 29 0.86 0.04 -7.61
C TYR A 29 0.84 0.44 -9.07
N VAL A 30 2.01 0.50 -9.69
CA VAL A 30 2.23 0.97 -11.05
C VAL A 30 3.12 -0.01 -11.80
N ARG A 31 2.87 -0.17 -13.11
CA ARG A 31 3.58 -1.16 -13.92
C ARG A 31 4.95 -0.71 -14.39
N ASP A 32 5.16 0.60 -14.49
CA ASP A 32 6.40 1.20 -14.97
C ASP A 32 6.56 2.63 -14.43
N LEU A 33 7.75 3.19 -14.66
CA LEU A 33 8.08 4.54 -14.20
C LEU A 33 7.36 5.64 -14.99
N ALA A 34 6.94 5.39 -16.23
CA ALA A 34 6.18 6.37 -17.00
C ALA A 34 4.78 6.56 -16.38
N ALA A 35 4.18 5.50 -15.83
CA ALA A 35 2.95 5.57 -15.06
C ALA A 35 3.13 6.38 -13.77
N VAL A 36 4.28 6.26 -13.09
CA VAL A 36 4.63 7.11 -11.94
C VAL A 36 4.61 8.59 -12.36
N GLU A 37 5.36 8.95 -13.40
CA GLU A 37 5.42 10.33 -13.90
C GLU A 37 4.04 10.85 -14.31
N GLY A 38 3.22 10.01 -14.95
CA GLY A 38 1.84 10.37 -15.30
C GLY A 38 0.98 10.69 -14.09
N ILE A 39 1.11 9.93 -12.99
CA ILE A 39 0.34 10.16 -11.76
C ILE A 39 0.80 11.45 -11.07
N ILE A 40 2.11 11.67 -10.92
CA ILE A 40 2.62 12.84 -10.18
C ILE A 40 2.26 14.16 -10.90
N ASN A 41 2.17 14.11 -12.24
CA ASN A 41 1.80 15.26 -13.07
C ASN A 41 0.30 15.40 -13.29
N ASN A 42 -0.54 14.49 -12.77
CA ASN A 42 -1.99 14.56 -12.93
C ASN A 42 -2.58 15.66 -12.01
N PRO A 43 -3.32 16.65 -12.56
CA PRO A 43 -3.94 17.71 -11.76
C PRO A 43 -4.89 17.21 -10.67
N ASP A 44 -5.65 16.15 -10.94
CA ASP A 44 -6.59 15.56 -9.98
C ASP A 44 -5.82 14.91 -8.82
N PHE A 45 -4.68 14.28 -9.11
CA PHE A 45 -3.82 13.70 -8.09
C PHE A 45 -3.16 14.77 -7.21
N GLN A 46 -2.77 15.90 -7.80
CA GLN A 46 -2.24 17.04 -7.03
C GLN A 46 -3.31 17.68 -6.14
N LYS A 47 -4.55 17.74 -6.62
CA LYS A 47 -5.69 18.20 -5.83
C LYS A 47 -5.95 17.27 -4.64
N LEU A 48 -6.01 15.96 -4.86
CA LEU A 48 -6.14 14.96 -3.80
C LEU A 48 -5.04 15.11 -2.73
N LYS A 49 -3.77 15.22 -3.16
CA LYS A 49 -2.63 15.47 -2.26
C LYS A 49 -2.82 16.72 -1.40
N SER A 50 -3.37 17.79 -1.97
CA SER A 50 -3.64 19.02 -1.23
C SER A 50 -4.77 18.86 -0.21
N GLU A 51 -5.78 18.04 -0.50
CA GLU A 51 -6.90 17.76 0.40
C GLU A 51 -6.49 16.84 1.55
N GLU A 52 -5.55 15.93 1.32
CA GLU A 52 -5.00 15.02 2.33
C GLU A 52 -3.98 15.69 3.27
N ALA A 53 -3.38 16.81 2.85
CA ALA A 53 -2.30 17.48 3.58
C ALA A 53 -2.58 17.78 5.08
N PRO A 54 -3.82 18.14 5.52
CA PRO A 54 -4.12 18.35 6.93
C PRO A 54 -4.11 17.07 7.78
N TRP A 55 -4.23 15.91 7.15
CA TRP A 55 -4.39 14.60 7.79
C TRP A 55 -3.13 13.75 7.74
N ILE A 56 -2.18 14.12 6.86
CA ILE A 56 -0.91 13.41 6.67
C ILE A 56 0.21 14.19 7.35
N ASP A 57 0.93 13.52 8.25
CA ASP A 57 2.18 14.04 8.82
C ASP A 57 3.28 13.99 7.76
N ALA A 58 3.43 15.09 7.00
CA ALA A 58 4.37 15.22 5.89
C ALA A 58 5.84 15.02 6.28
N GLU A 59 6.22 15.25 7.55
CA GLU A 59 7.58 15.06 8.05
C GLU A 59 7.87 13.60 8.39
N ARG A 60 6.82 12.83 8.67
CA ARG A 60 6.89 11.44 9.11
C ARG A 60 6.45 10.45 8.04
N VAL A 61 6.22 10.89 6.80
CA VAL A 61 6.01 10.00 5.66
C VAL A 61 7.36 9.43 5.23
N PRO A 62 7.73 8.18 5.58
CA PRO A 62 8.70 7.48 4.75
C PRO A 62 8.03 7.34 3.38
N ILE A 63 8.45 8.15 2.40
CA ILE A 63 8.20 7.82 1.00
C ILE A 63 9.06 6.58 0.73
N GLY A 64 8.50 5.42 1.05
CA GLY A 64 9.08 4.14 0.76
C GLY A 64 8.75 3.79 -0.69
N ALA A 65 9.68 4.06 -1.61
CA ALA A 65 9.62 3.41 -2.91
C ALA A 65 10.09 1.96 -2.72
N SER A 66 9.14 1.02 -2.64
CA SER A 66 9.47 -0.41 -2.67
C SER A 66 9.43 -0.88 -4.13
N LEU A 67 10.59 -1.30 -4.65
CA LEU A 67 10.66 -2.09 -5.88
C LEU A 67 10.51 -3.55 -5.47
N GLY A 68 9.28 -4.06 -5.58
CA GLY A 68 8.94 -5.43 -5.25
C GLY A 68 7.97 -6.01 -6.28
N TRP A 69 7.76 -7.33 -6.22
CA TRP A 69 6.65 -7.98 -6.90
C TRP A 69 5.49 -8.14 -5.91
N VAL A 70 4.25 -7.95 -6.37
CA VAL A 70 3.07 -8.29 -5.56
C VAL A 70 2.88 -9.79 -5.62
N GLU A 71 3.03 -10.48 -4.49
CA GLU A 71 2.68 -11.89 -4.37
C GLU A 71 1.17 -12.03 -4.32
N VAL A 72 0.63 -12.66 -5.36
CA VAL A 72 -0.78 -13.02 -5.41
C VAL A 72 -1.00 -14.21 -4.47
N TYR A 73 -1.97 -14.11 -3.57
CA TYR A 73 -2.26 -15.22 -2.66
C TYR A 73 -2.88 -16.38 -3.46
N LEU A 74 -2.20 -17.52 -3.44
CA LEU A 74 -2.63 -18.75 -4.09
C LEU A 74 -3.18 -19.70 -3.04
N GLU A 75 -4.40 -20.17 -3.22
CA GLU A 75 -4.97 -21.27 -2.45
C GLU A 75 -5.20 -22.47 -3.39
N HIS A 76 -4.65 -23.64 -3.06
CA HIS A 76 -4.72 -24.85 -3.90
C HIS A 76 -4.24 -24.63 -5.36
N GLY A 77 -3.25 -23.75 -5.56
CA GLY A 77 -2.72 -23.42 -6.88
C GLY A 77 -3.61 -22.49 -7.72
N LYS A 78 -4.65 -21.90 -7.13
CA LYS A 78 -5.51 -20.91 -7.77
C LYS A 78 -5.40 -19.55 -7.08
N VAL A 79 -5.41 -18.49 -7.87
CA VAL A 79 -5.57 -17.13 -7.35
C VAL A 79 -6.95 -17.04 -6.71
N VAL A 80 -6.99 -16.62 -5.44
CA VAL A 80 -8.25 -16.38 -4.72
C VAL A 80 -8.52 -14.88 -4.58
N HIS A 81 -9.74 -14.54 -4.16
CA HIS A 81 -10.24 -13.15 -4.07
C HIS A 81 -10.23 -12.41 -5.41
N VAL A 82 -10.47 -13.15 -6.48
CA VAL A 82 -10.80 -12.63 -7.80
C VAL A 82 -12.21 -13.04 -8.18
N THR A 83 -12.89 -12.19 -8.96
CA THR A 83 -14.19 -12.44 -9.56
C THR A 83 -14.08 -13.49 -10.66
N GLU A 84 -15.22 -13.98 -11.16
CA GLU A 84 -15.26 -14.93 -12.27
C GLU A 84 -14.61 -14.40 -13.56
N ASP A 85 -14.52 -13.07 -13.73
CA ASP A 85 -13.82 -12.40 -14.83
C ASP A 85 -12.35 -12.05 -14.50
N GLU A 86 -11.74 -12.72 -13.53
CA GLU A 86 -10.33 -12.59 -13.11
C GLU A 86 -9.93 -11.19 -12.62
N LYS A 87 -10.90 -10.39 -12.17
CA LYS A 87 -10.64 -9.08 -11.56
C LYS A 87 -10.55 -9.21 -10.05
N PRO A 88 -9.84 -8.30 -9.35
CA PRO A 88 -9.88 -8.29 -7.90
C PRO A 88 -11.33 -8.18 -7.38
N ALA A 89 -11.70 -9.02 -6.42
CA ALA A 89 -13.03 -9.01 -5.79
C ALA A 89 -13.20 -7.86 -4.79
N TYR A 90 -12.10 -7.17 -4.45
CA TYR A 90 -12.15 -5.88 -3.76
C TYR A 90 -12.71 -4.87 -4.77
N GLY A 91 -13.87 -4.27 -4.45
CA GLY A 91 -14.62 -3.41 -5.37
C GLY A 91 -13.78 -2.28 -5.97
N LYS A 92 -14.29 -1.67 -7.05
CA LYS A 92 -13.70 -0.43 -7.58
C LYS A 92 -13.61 0.58 -6.43
N LEU A 93 -12.40 1.07 -6.16
CA LEU A 93 -12.24 2.28 -5.39
C LEU A 93 -12.80 3.41 -6.24
N ASP A 94 -14.03 3.80 -5.97
CA ASP A 94 -14.58 5.04 -6.51
C ASP A 94 -13.78 6.18 -5.88
N VAL A 95 -12.86 6.72 -6.67
CA VAL A 95 -12.14 7.95 -6.31
C VAL A 95 -13.16 9.08 -6.47
N VAL A 96 -13.68 9.57 -5.35
CA VAL A 96 -14.55 10.76 -5.26
C VAL A 96 -13.71 12.02 -5.41
#